data_AF-A0A920M4B9-F1
#
_entry.id   AF-A0A920M4B9-F1
#
_cell.length_a   1.000
_cell.length_b   1.000
_cell.length_c   1.000
_cell.angle_alpha   90.00
_cell.angle_beta   90.00
_cell.angle_gamma   90.00
#
_symmetry.space_group_name_H-M   'P 1'
#
loop_
_entity.id
_entity.type
_entity.pdbx_description
1 polymer ?
#
loop_
_entity_poly.entity_id
_entity_poly.type
_entity_poly.pdbx_seq_one_letter_code
_entity_poly.pdbx_strand_id
1 'polypeptide(L)'
;MSKFSLEIVPKQLERLTNLPENQFGDVYIAFIPGDNHENIARASESILNMGYNPIPHIPARSITSEKELDVFLSNLKSAGVNDILAIGGSPKKQEGPFEKTMDTFHTGIIQKYRFREVNIAGHPEGNPDDLDTDNSVLEKASWLRKNKLNFQS
;
A
#
# COMPACT_ATOMS: atom_id res chain seq x y z
N MET A 1 -1.41 23.64 9.70
CA MET A 1 -0.13 23.28 9.04
C MET A 1 -0.28 21.87 8.52
N SER A 2 0.21 21.58 7.31
CA SER A 2 0.25 20.21 6.78
C SER A 2 1.22 19.37 7.62
N LYS A 3 0.79 18.17 8.03
CA LYS A 3 1.68 17.22 8.71
C LYS A 3 2.57 16.53 7.68
N PHE A 4 3.77 16.14 8.08
CA PHE A 4 4.65 15.31 7.26
C PHE A 4 4.17 13.86 7.25
N SER A 5 4.57 13.10 6.23
CA SER A 5 4.48 11.65 6.21
C SER A 5 5.81 11.00 6.60
N LEU A 6 5.76 9.74 7.01
CA LEU A 6 6.92 8.92 7.33
C LEU A 6 6.77 7.54 6.69
N GLU A 7 7.86 6.90 6.27
CA GLU A 7 7.86 5.49 5.87
C GLU A 7 8.68 4.66 6.87
N ILE A 8 8.13 3.50 7.25
CA ILE A 8 8.80 2.53 8.11
C ILE A 8 8.66 1.10 7.60
N VAL A 9 9.46 0.20 8.14
CA VAL A 9 9.19 -1.25 8.13
C VAL A 9 8.66 -1.69 9.51
N PRO A 10 7.88 -2.78 9.62
CA PRO A 10 7.25 -3.20 10.88
C PRO A 10 8.20 -3.29 12.08
N LYS A 11 9.44 -3.75 11.88
CA LYS A 11 10.46 -3.84 12.95
C LYS A 11 10.88 -2.49 13.55
N GLN A 12 10.48 -1.37 12.96
CA GLN A 12 10.81 -0.02 13.43
C GLN A 12 9.68 0.63 14.25
N LEU A 13 8.56 -0.07 14.50
CA LEU A 13 7.42 0.47 15.26
C LEU A 13 7.82 1.09 16.60
N GLU A 14 8.73 0.46 17.34
CA GLU A 14 9.19 0.96 18.64
C GLU A 14 9.86 2.33 18.54
N ARG A 15 10.44 2.69 17.39
CA ARG A 15 11.09 3.98 17.16
C ARG A 15 10.08 5.13 17.03
N LEU A 16 8.81 4.83 16.74
CA LEU A 16 7.75 5.84 16.59
C LEU A 16 7.36 6.49 17.92
N THR A 17 7.69 5.86 19.06
CA THR A 17 7.37 6.36 20.41
C THR A 17 8.05 7.70 20.74
N ASN A 18 9.11 8.06 20.01
CA ASN A 18 9.88 9.29 20.23
C ASN A 18 9.62 10.36 19.16
N LEU A 19 8.56 10.23 18.35
CA LEU A 19 8.24 11.22 17.34
C LEU A 19 7.72 12.52 17.98
N PRO A 20 8.14 13.69 17.47
CA PRO A 20 7.57 14.96 17.88
C PRO A 20 6.05 15.01 17.68
N GLU A 21 5.35 15.48 18.70
CA GLU A 21 3.89 15.59 18.65
C GLU A 21 3.43 16.48 17.50
N ASN A 22 2.31 16.11 16.88
CA ASN A 22 1.64 16.89 15.83
C ASN A 22 2.46 17.19 14.57
N GLN A 23 3.64 16.59 14.39
CA GLN A 23 4.46 16.78 13.20
C GLN A 23 4.11 15.80 12.07
N PHE A 24 3.68 14.58 12.42
CA PHE A 24 3.40 13.50 11.47
C PHE A 24 1.93 13.09 11.46
N GLY A 25 1.42 12.76 10.26
CA GLY A 25 0.05 12.30 10.04
C GLY A 25 0.03 10.88 9.49
N ASP A 26 0.48 10.73 8.24
CA ASP A 26 0.49 9.47 7.52
C ASP A 26 1.79 8.69 7.74
N VAL A 27 1.66 7.40 8.01
CA VAL A 27 2.80 6.48 8.19
C VAL A 27 2.66 5.33 7.19
N TYR A 28 3.53 5.35 6.19
CA TYR A 28 3.66 4.30 5.19
C TYR A 28 4.37 3.09 5.80
N ILE A 29 3.84 1.90 5.53
CA ILE A 29 4.37 0.64 6.06
C ILE A 29 4.84 -0.22 4.89
N ALA A 30 6.16 -0.25 4.70
CA ALA A 30 6.79 -1.03 3.65
C ALA A 30 6.68 -2.52 3.93
N PHE A 31 6.32 -3.27 2.89
CA PHE A 31 6.35 -4.73 2.86
C PHE A 31 7.72 -5.17 2.35
N ILE A 32 8.56 -5.76 3.20
CA ILE A 32 9.91 -6.19 2.83
C ILE A 32 10.05 -7.73 2.81
N PRO A 33 11.07 -8.29 2.13
CA PRO A 33 11.32 -9.72 2.15
C PRO A 33 11.42 -10.28 3.58
N GLY A 34 10.64 -11.32 3.87
CA GLY A 34 10.55 -11.93 5.21
C GLY A 34 9.39 -11.42 6.07
N ASP A 35 8.69 -10.35 5.66
CA ASP A 35 7.41 -9.97 6.25
C ASP A 35 6.27 -10.88 5.78
N ASN A 36 5.15 -10.81 6.51
CA ASN A 36 3.90 -11.44 6.12
C ASN A 36 2.73 -10.48 6.32
N HIS A 37 1.61 -10.79 5.66
CA HIS A 37 0.38 -10.00 5.68
C HIS A 37 -0.15 -9.73 7.10
N GLU A 38 0.00 -10.68 8.02
CA GLU A 38 -0.42 -10.49 9.41
C GLU A 38 0.45 -9.47 10.15
N ASN A 39 1.76 -9.48 9.91
CA ASN A 39 2.69 -8.53 10.53
C ASN A 39 2.37 -7.09 10.09
N ILE A 40 2.08 -6.90 8.81
CA ILE A 40 1.68 -5.59 8.28
C ILE A 40 0.36 -5.11 8.90
N ALA A 41 -0.62 -6.02 9.08
CA ALA A 41 -1.88 -5.67 9.73
C ALA A 41 -1.68 -5.29 11.21
N ARG A 42 -0.89 -6.06 11.96
CA ARG A 42 -0.54 -5.73 13.37
C ARG A 42 0.22 -4.41 13.49
N ALA A 43 1.15 -4.14 12.57
CA ALA A 43 1.87 -2.88 12.51
C ALA A 43 0.93 -1.70 12.24
N SER A 44 -0.03 -1.89 11.33
CA SER A 44 -1.04 -0.89 11.01
C SER A 44 -1.94 -0.57 12.20
N GLU A 45 -2.42 -1.60 12.92
CA GLU A 45 -3.18 -1.43 14.16
C GLU A 45 -2.37 -0.68 15.24
N SER A 46 -1.08 -1.00 15.38
CA SER A 46 -0.19 -0.32 16.33
C SER A 46 -0.03 1.17 16.01
N ILE A 47 0.13 1.51 14.73
CA ILE A 47 0.22 2.90 14.25
C ILE A 47 -1.08 3.67 14.50
N LEU A 48 -2.24 3.03 14.28
CA LEU A 48 -3.55 3.62 14.61
C LEU A 48 -3.68 3.91 16.10
N ASN A 49 -3.26 2.98 16.96
CA ASN A 49 -3.28 3.15 18.41
C ASN A 49 -2.34 4.27 18.89
N MET A 50 -1.31 4.60 18.11
CA MET A 50 -0.43 5.75 18.35
C MET A 50 -1.01 7.08 17.83
N GLY A 51 -2.18 7.07 17.19
CA GLY A 51 -2.86 8.26 16.68
C GLY A 51 -2.42 8.71 15.28
N TYR A 52 -1.72 7.86 14.54
CA TYR A 52 -1.30 8.11 13.16
C TYR A 52 -2.20 7.36 12.16
N ASN A 53 -2.18 7.78 10.89
CA ASN A 53 -2.88 7.10 9.81
C ASN A 53 -1.94 6.10 9.10
N PRO A 54 -2.13 4.78 9.21
CA PRO A 54 -1.29 3.80 8.51
C PRO A 54 -1.66 3.72 7.02
N ILE A 55 -0.63 3.64 6.18
CA ILE A 55 -0.74 3.42 4.73
C ILE A 55 0.14 2.22 4.35
N PRO A 56 -0.33 0.98 4.55
CA PRO A 56 0.44 -0.21 4.22
C PRO A 56 0.61 -0.39 2.71
N HIS A 57 1.77 -0.91 2.32
CA HIS A 57 2.08 -1.24 0.94
C HIS A 57 1.44 -2.57 0.54
N ILE A 58 0.84 -2.59 -0.65
CA ILE A 58 0.25 -3.77 -1.28
C ILE A 58 1.11 -4.14 -2.50
N PRO A 59 2.17 -4.96 -2.33
CA PRO A 59 3.08 -5.34 -3.40
C PRO A 59 2.49 -6.44 -4.29
N ALA A 60 1.93 -6.07 -5.44
CA ALA A 60 1.24 -6.99 -6.34
C ALA A 60 2.02 -8.29 -6.61
N ARG A 61 3.30 -8.18 -6.97
CA ARG A 61 4.17 -9.32 -7.36
C ARG A 61 4.53 -10.27 -6.22
N SER A 62 4.32 -9.86 -4.97
CA SER A 62 4.54 -10.69 -3.78
C SER A 62 3.28 -11.44 -3.34
N ILE A 63 2.12 -11.19 -3.95
CA ILE A 63 0.88 -11.86 -3.58
C ILE A 63 0.70 -13.11 -4.44
N THR A 64 0.57 -14.26 -3.77
CA THR A 64 0.58 -15.59 -4.38
C THR A 64 -0.77 -15.99 -5.01
N SER A 65 -1.87 -15.34 -4.62
CA SER A 65 -3.21 -15.62 -5.17
C SER A 65 -4.24 -14.52 -4.89
N GLU A 66 -5.35 -14.51 -5.63
CA GLU A 66 -6.52 -13.66 -5.31
C GLU A 66 -7.07 -13.91 -3.89
N LYS A 67 -7.08 -15.16 -3.44
CA LYS A 67 -7.49 -15.50 -2.06
C LYS A 67 -6.59 -14.83 -1.03
N GLU A 68 -5.28 -14.81 -1.29
CA GLU A 68 -4.33 -14.16 -0.39
C GLU A 68 -4.51 -12.63 -0.40
N LEU A 69 -4.74 -12.02 -1.56
CA LEU A 69 -5.09 -10.60 -1.65
C LEU A 69 -6.34 -10.30 -0.81
N ASP A 70 -7.39 -11.10 -0.94
CA ASP A 70 -8.65 -10.92 -0.19
C ASP A 70 -8.42 -11.01 1.32
N VAL A 71 -7.70 -12.04 1.78
CA VAL A 71 -7.37 -12.19 3.22
C VAL A 71 -6.54 -11.01 3.71
N PHE A 72 -5.53 -10.59 2.94
CA PHE A 72 -4.67 -9.48 3.33
C PHE A 72 -5.47 -8.18 3.51
N LEU A 73 -6.25 -7.79 2.50
CA LEU A 73 -7.07 -6.58 2.58
C LEU A 73 -8.16 -6.66 3.66
N SER A 74 -8.71 -7.85 3.88
CA SER A 74 -9.64 -8.09 4.99
C SER A 74 -8.99 -7.82 6.34
N ASN A 75 -7.77 -8.31 6.55
CA ASN A 75 -7.03 -8.09 7.79
C ASN A 75 -6.71 -6.61 8.02
N LEU A 76 -6.32 -5.89 6.96
CA LEU A 76 -6.09 -4.44 7.03
C LEU A 76 -7.37 -3.68 7.41
N LYS A 77 -8.51 -4.00 6.78
CA LYS A 77 -9.79 -3.38 7.13
C LYS A 77 -10.21 -3.69 8.57
N SER A 78 -10.03 -4.93 9.03
CA SER A 78 -10.31 -5.31 10.41
C SER A 78 -9.42 -4.58 11.42
N ALA A 79 -8.17 -4.30 11.04
CA ALA A 79 -7.24 -3.49 11.83
C ALA A 79 -7.57 -1.99 11.83
N GLY A 80 -8.58 -1.54 11.08
CA GLY A 80 -9.00 -0.14 11.01
C GLY A 80 -8.31 0.69 9.92
N VAL A 81 -7.54 0.07 9.02
CA VAL A 81 -6.89 0.77 7.91
C VAL A 81 -7.91 1.36 6.95
N ASN A 82 -7.70 2.62 6.57
CA ASN A 82 -8.56 3.32 5.61
C ASN A 82 -7.86 3.64 4.31
N ASP A 83 -6.54 3.74 4.28
CA ASP A 83 -5.78 4.07 3.08
C ASP A 83 -4.71 3.01 2.83
N ILE A 84 -4.41 2.74 1.56
CA ILE A 84 -3.38 1.77 1.16
C ILE A 84 -2.51 2.34 0.04
N LEU A 85 -1.31 1.81 -0.13
CA LEU A 85 -0.45 2.11 -1.28
C LEU A 85 -0.31 0.87 -2.17
N ALA A 86 -0.87 0.91 -3.38
CA ALA A 86 -0.78 -0.15 -4.36
C ALA A 86 0.50 -0.01 -5.21
N ILE A 87 1.39 -1.01 -5.15
CA ILE A 87 2.70 -1.00 -5.81
C ILE A 87 2.97 -2.31 -6.54
N GLY A 88 3.96 -2.31 -7.45
CA GLY A 88 4.36 -3.52 -8.17
C GLY A 88 5.04 -4.53 -7.25
N GLY A 89 5.94 -4.07 -6.38
CA GLY A 89 6.81 -4.93 -5.57
C GLY A 89 8.09 -5.33 -6.30
N SER A 90 9.10 -5.72 -5.54
CA SER A 90 10.48 -5.95 -6.02
C SER A 90 10.84 -7.37 -6.48
N PRO A 91 10.07 -8.46 -6.26
CA PRO A 91 10.48 -9.78 -6.75
C PRO A 91 10.65 -9.81 -8.28
N LYS A 92 11.81 -10.28 -8.78
CA LYS A 92 12.08 -10.37 -10.23
C LYS A 92 11.12 -11.29 -10.99
N LYS A 93 10.65 -12.35 -10.32
CA LYS A 93 9.59 -13.23 -10.80
C LYS A 93 8.42 -13.07 -9.85
N GLN A 94 7.22 -12.80 -10.35
CA GLN A 94 6.06 -12.72 -9.47
C GLN A 94 5.79 -14.09 -8.81
N GLU A 95 5.35 -14.05 -7.56
CA GLU A 95 5.08 -15.25 -6.76
C GLU A 95 3.71 -15.86 -7.06
N GLY A 96 2.81 -15.05 -7.63
CA GLY A 96 1.45 -15.44 -7.97
C GLY A 96 0.99 -14.90 -9.32
N PRO A 97 -0.32 -14.60 -9.48
CA PRO A 97 -0.90 -14.24 -10.77
C PRO A 97 -0.68 -12.78 -11.17
N PHE A 98 -0.15 -11.93 -10.28
CA PHE A 98 -0.08 -10.49 -10.49
C PHE A 98 1.32 -10.07 -10.93
N GLU A 99 1.46 -9.60 -12.15
CA GLU A 99 2.70 -9.08 -12.71
C GLU A 99 2.90 -7.60 -12.35
N LYS A 100 1.80 -6.85 -12.30
CA LYS A 100 1.80 -5.40 -12.03
C LYS A 100 0.61 -4.99 -11.16
N THR A 101 0.66 -3.75 -10.64
CA THR A 101 -0.41 -3.18 -9.80
C THR A 101 -1.78 -3.21 -10.47
N MET A 102 -1.85 -3.01 -11.79
CA MET A 102 -3.13 -3.05 -12.52
C MET A 102 -3.83 -4.41 -12.42
N ASP A 103 -3.08 -5.50 -12.27
CA ASP A 103 -3.67 -6.84 -12.19
C ASP A 103 -4.49 -6.99 -10.91
N THR A 104 -4.02 -6.41 -9.79
CA THR A 104 -4.78 -6.42 -8.52
C THR A 104 -6.06 -5.57 -8.61
N PHE A 105 -6.03 -4.45 -9.35
CA PHE A 105 -7.22 -3.63 -9.60
C PHE A 105 -8.27 -4.37 -10.44
N HIS A 106 -7.85 -5.13 -11.45
CA HIS A 106 -8.75 -5.88 -12.32
C HIS A 106 -9.48 -7.02 -11.61
N THR A 107 -8.98 -7.51 -10.47
CA THR A 107 -9.69 -8.53 -9.67
C THR A 107 -11.01 -8.05 -9.06
N GLY A 108 -11.19 -6.74 -8.84
CA GLY A 108 -12.33 -6.22 -8.08
C GLY A 108 -12.17 -6.29 -6.56
N ILE A 109 -11.12 -6.94 -6.05
CA ILE A 109 -10.95 -7.24 -4.63
C ILE A 109 -10.63 -5.96 -3.83
N ILE A 110 -9.83 -5.04 -4.37
CA ILE A 110 -9.54 -3.75 -3.69
C ILE A 110 -10.82 -2.93 -3.53
N GLN A 111 -11.68 -2.91 -4.55
CA GLN A 111 -12.95 -2.17 -4.56
C GLN A 111 -13.95 -2.73 -3.54
N LYS A 112 -13.96 -4.06 -3.34
CA LYS A 112 -14.79 -4.74 -2.34
C LYS A 112 -14.63 -4.13 -0.94
N TYR A 113 -13.41 -3.77 -0.56
CA TYR A 113 -13.07 -3.30 0.79
C TYR A 113 -13.27 -1.81 1.04
N ARG A 114 -13.54 -1.01 -0.01
CA ARG A 114 -13.89 0.41 0.08
C ARG A 114 -12.92 1.22 0.95
N PHE A 115 -11.62 1.11 0.66
CA PHE A 115 -10.62 2.02 1.20
C PHE A 115 -10.98 3.46 0.84
N ARG A 116 -10.70 4.40 1.77
CA ARG A 116 -10.92 5.83 1.58
C ARG A 116 -9.99 6.36 0.49
N GLU A 117 -8.72 5.97 0.53
CA GLU A 117 -7.72 6.27 -0.50
C GLU A 117 -6.96 5.00 -0.94
N VAL A 118 -6.71 4.87 -2.24
CA VAL A 118 -5.88 3.82 -2.85
C VAL A 118 -4.75 4.49 -3.60
N ASN A 119 -3.68 4.82 -2.88
CA ASN A 119 -2.51 5.51 -3.43
C ASN A 119 -1.76 4.60 -4.41
N ILE A 120 -1.01 5.20 -5.33
CA ILE A 120 -0.24 4.49 -6.35
C ILE A 120 1.18 5.02 -6.41
N ALA A 121 2.16 4.17 -6.71
CA ALA A 121 3.53 4.65 -6.93
C ALA A 121 3.69 5.35 -8.30
N GLY A 122 4.33 6.51 -8.32
CA GLY A 122 4.91 7.14 -9.51
C GLY A 122 6.43 7.20 -9.44
N HIS A 123 7.11 7.12 -10.59
CA HIS A 123 8.57 7.25 -10.68
C HIS A 123 8.93 8.36 -11.68
N PRO A 124 9.11 9.62 -11.24
CA PRO A 124 9.40 10.74 -12.13
C PRO A 124 10.67 10.59 -12.96
N GLU A 125 11.66 9.85 -12.44
CA GLU A 125 12.93 9.55 -13.11
C GLU A 125 12.87 8.23 -13.92
N GLY A 126 11.69 7.61 -14.03
CA GLY A 126 11.48 6.29 -14.63
C GLY A 126 11.70 5.12 -13.66
N ASN A 127 11.24 3.93 -14.07
CA ASN A 127 11.41 2.68 -13.34
C ASN A 127 12.11 1.64 -14.23
N PRO A 128 13.27 1.09 -13.84
CA PRO A 128 13.97 0.06 -14.61
C PRO A 128 13.15 -1.21 -14.88
N ASP A 129 12.21 -1.52 -13.98
CA ASP A 129 11.32 -2.68 -14.10
C ASP A 129 10.03 -2.36 -14.88
N ASP A 130 9.83 -1.11 -15.31
CA ASP A 130 8.67 -0.64 -16.09
C ASP A 130 9.11 0.39 -17.14
N LEU A 131 9.40 -0.11 -18.35
CA LEU A 131 9.86 0.70 -19.47
C LEU A 131 8.82 1.73 -19.98
N ASP A 132 7.57 1.63 -19.53
CA ASP A 132 6.47 2.52 -19.91
C ASP A 132 5.87 3.23 -18.69
N THR A 133 6.73 3.59 -17.73
CA THR A 133 6.38 4.16 -16.42
C THR A 133 5.35 5.29 -16.49
N ASP A 134 5.48 6.21 -17.45
CA ASP A 134 4.57 7.35 -17.61
C ASP A 134 3.16 6.89 -17.95
N ASN A 135 3.01 5.97 -18.91
CA ASN A 135 1.70 5.43 -19.25
C ASN A 135 1.17 4.54 -18.13
N SER A 136 2.02 3.79 -17.44
CA SER A 136 1.61 2.96 -16.30
C SER A 136 0.99 3.78 -15.17
N VAL A 137 1.57 4.93 -14.80
CA VAL A 137 0.96 5.81 -13.77
C VAL A 137 -0.35 6.44 -14.26
N LEU A 138 -0.42 6.84 -15.54
CA LEU A 138 -1.64 7.39 -16.15
C LEU A 138 -2.77 6.36 -16.25
N GLU A 139 -2.44 5.10 -16.57
CA GLU A 139 -3.38 3.97 -16.62
C GLU A 139 -4.01 3.74 -15.24
N LYS A 140 -3.16 3.62 -14.20
CA LYS A 140 -3.61 3.47 -12.81
C LYS A 140 -4.50 4.62 -12.36
N ALA A 141 -4.06 5.86 -12.60
CA ALA A 141 -4.81 7.06 -12.24
C ALA A 141 -6.17 7.13 -12.96
N SER A 142 -6.19 6.83 -14.26
CA SER A 142 -7.42 6.84 -15.06
C SER A 142 -8.41 5.79 -14.59
N TRP A 143 -7.91 4.59 -14.26
CA TRP A 143 -8.73 3.51 -13.74
C TRP A 143 -9.34 3.87 -12.37
N LEU A 144 -8.55 4.44 -11.45
CA LEU A 144 -9.02 4.86 -10.12
C LEU A 144 -10.10 5.94 -10.23
N ARG A 145 -9.90 6.95 -11.09
CA ARG A 145 -10.91 7.99 -11.38
C ARG A 145 -12.21 7.39 -11.93
N LYS A 146 -12.11 6.49 -12.91
CA LYS A 146 -13.28 5.82 -13.51
C LYS A 146 -14.09 5.02 -12.48
N ASN A 147 -13.41 4.44 -11.49
CA ASN A 147 -14.02 3.67 -10.41
C ASN A 147 -14.35 4.51 -9.16
N LYS A 148 -14.20 5.84 -9.22
CA LYS A 148 -14.51 6.79 -8.14
C LYS A 148 -13.75 6.49 -6.82
N LEU A 149 -12.52 6.02 -6.94
CA LEU A 149 -11.61 5.85 -5.81
C LEU A 149 -10.70 7.08 -5.69
N ASN A 150 -10.55 7.60 -4.48
CA ASN A 150 -9.58 8.66 -4.21
C ASN A 150 -8.17 8.07 -4.19
N PHE A 151 -7.18 8.86 -4.59
CA PHE A 151 -5.79 8.44 -4.59
C PHE A 151 -4.84 9.64 -4.63
N GLN A 152 -3.62 9.39 -4.19
CA GLN A 152 -2.44 10.20 -4.37
C GLN A 152 -1.39 9.37 -5.13
N SER A 153 -0.48 10.04 -5.84
CA SER A 153 0.57 9.43 -6.66
C SER A 153 1.95 10.01 -6.36
#